data_AF-A0A1Q9RSD2-F1
#
_entry.id   AF-A0A1Q9RSD2-F1
#
_cell.length_a   1.000
_cell.length_b   1.000
_cell.length_c   1.000
_cell.angle_alpha   90.00
_cell.angle_beta   90.00
_cell.angle_gamma   90.00
#
_symmetry.space_group_name_H-M   'P 1'
#
loop_
_entity.id
_entity.type
_entity.pdbx_description
1 polymer ?
#
loop_
_entity_poly.entity_id
_entity_poly.type
_entity_poly.pdbx_seq_one_letter_code
_entity_poly.pdbx_strand_id
1 'polypeptide(L)' 'MVLAAVDAQRFRQAMPDLGTLSRAVPLRLAGAGATREVADAIGATILAGDPVTEAQRLVPPNRTSGWSP' A
#
# COMPACT_ATOMS: atom_id res chain seq x y z
N MET A 1 4.90 -2.45 -0.79
CA MET A 1 4.53 -1.03 -0.97
C MET A 1 3.15 -0.80 -0.38
N VAL A 2 2.89 0.38 0.20
CA VAL A 2 1.55 0.79 0.68
C VAL A 2 1.00 1.86 -0.25
N LEU A 3 -0.26 1.70 -0.67
CA LEU A 3 -1.00 2.66 -1.47
C LEU A 3 -2.28 3.05 -0.73
N ALA A 4 -2.61 4.32 -0.74
CA ALA A 4 -3.74 4.85 0.01
C ALA A 4 -4.69 5.63 -0.89
N ALA A 5 -5.99 5.43 -0.70
CA ALA A 5 -7.01 6.27 -1.30
C ALA A 5 -8.21 6.42 -0.36
N VAL A 6 -8.82 7.58 -0.37
CA VAL A 6 -10.07 7.86 0.37
C VAL A 6 -11.31 7.40 -0.40
N ASP A 7 -11.19 7.22 -1.72
CA ASP A 7 -12.27 6.78 -2.62
C ASP A 7 -11.80 5.56 -3.43
N ALA A 8 -12.62 4.51 -3.46
CA ALA A 8 -12.37 3.29 -4.20
C ALA A 8 -12.26 3.53 -5.72
N GLN A 9 -12.91 4.57 -6.25
CA GLN A 9 -12.84 4.92 -7.67
C GLN A 9 -11.41 5.25 -8.11
N ARG A 10 -10.58 5.81 -7.21
CA ARG A 10 -9.16 6.07 -7.50
C ARG A 10 -8.38 4.79 -7.78
N PHE A 11 -8.66 3.73 -7.02
CA PHE A 11 -8.04 2.43 -7.30
C PHE A 11 -8.60 1.77 -8.55
N ARG A 12 -9.92 1.85 -8.78
CA ARG A 12 -10.56 1.29 -9.98
C ARG A 12 -9.98 1.89 -11.27
N GLN A 13 -9.78 3.21 -11.30
CA GLN A 13 -9.17 3.90 -12.43
C GLN A 13 -7.72 3.46 -12.69
N ALA A 14 -6.99 3.09 -11.64
CA ALA A 14 -5.60 2.65 -11.72
C ALA A 14 -5.44 1.11 -11.84
N MET A 15 -6.54 0.33 -11.92
CA MET A 15 -6.50 -1.14 -11.92
C MET A 15 -5.49 -1.76 -12.91
N PRO A 16 -5.39 -1.32 -14.18
CA PRO A 16 -4.44 -1.89 -15.12
C PRO A 16 -2.98 -1.73 -14.67
N ASP A 17 -2.63 -0.54 -14.19
CA ASP A 17 -1.28 -0.22 -13.73
C ASP A 17 -0.96 -0.94 -12.41
N LEU A 18 -1.92 -0.96 -11.48
CA LEU A 18 -1.80 -1.66 -10.20
C LEU A 18 -1.68 -3.18 -10.37
N GLY A 19 -2.42 -3.76 -11.31
CA GLY A 19 -2.32 -5.17 -11.66
C GLY A 19 -0.98 -5.53 -12.33
N THR A 20 -0.38 -4.59 -13.06
CA THR A 20 0.98 -4.76 -13.58
C THR A 20 2.01 -4.67 -12.45
N LEU A 21 1.85 -3.68 -11.57
CA LEU A 21 2.77 -3.44 -10.46
C LEU A 21 2.73 -4.54 -9.41
N SER A 22 1.57 -5.14 -9.15
CA SER A 22 1.43 -6.23 -8.17
C SER A 22 2.19 -7.50 -8.55
N ARG A 23 2.52 -7.68 -9.83
CA ARG A 23 3.39 -8.77 -10.29
C ARG A 23 4.87 -8.53 -9.95
N ALA A 24 5.27 -7.28 -9.80
CA ALA A 24 6.66 -6.92 -9.49
C ALA A 24 6.90 -6.80 -7.98
N VAL A 25 5.92 -6.29 -7.22
CA VAL A 25 6.06 -6.05 -5.78
C VAL A 25 4.77 -6.33 -5.02
N PRO A 26 4.84 -6.84 -3.78
CA PRO A 26 3.65 -7.00 -2.94
C PRO A 26 2.98 -5.65 -2.63
N LEU A 27 1.70 -5.54 -3.02
CA LEU A 27 0.87 -4.37 -2.79
C LEU A 27 0.02 -4.50 -1.54
N ARG A 28 -0.09 -3.40 -0.81
CA ARG A 28 -0.99 -3.26 0.33
C ARG A 28 -1.82 -1.99 0.15
N LEU A 29 -3.13 -2.09 0.35
CA LEU A 29 -4.07 -0.98 0.20
C LEU A 29 -4.54 -0.50 1.56
N ALA A 30 -4.59 0.82 1.74
CA ALA A 30 -5.06 1.44 2.98
C ALA A 30 -6.03 2.60 2.69
N GLY A 31 -6.75 3.02 3.73
CA GLY A 31 -7.75 4.10 3.65
C GLY A 31 -9.13 3.63 3.21
N ALA A 32 -10.10 4.54 3.23
CA ALA A 32 -11.52 4.22 3.00
C ALA A 32 -11.81 3.65 1.60
N GLY A 33 -10.97 3.95 0.61
CA GLY A 33 -11.07 3.37 -0.73
C GLY A 33 -10.53 1.95 -0.85
N ALA A 34 -9.80 1.44 0.15
CA ALA A 34 -9.23 0.08 0.14
C ALA A 34 -10.30 -0.97 0.46
N THR A 35 -11.15 -1.26 -0.52
CA THR A 35 -12.20 -2.27 -0.40
C THR A 35 -11.67 -3.66 -0.73
N ARG A 36 -12.35 -4.69 -0.21
CA ARG A 36 -12.04 -6.10 -0.52
C ARG A 36 -12.14 -6.39 -2.02
N GLU A 37 -13.15 -5.84 -2.68
CA GLU A 37 -13.31 -5.92 -4.14
C GLU A 37 -12.05 -5.47 -4.89
N VAL A 38 -11.51 -4.29 -4.54
CA VAL A 38 -10.31 -3.74 -5.17
C VAL A 38 -9.09 -4.61 -4.84
N ALA A 39 -8.93 -5.01 -3.59
CA ALA A 39 -7.77 -5.78 -3.15
C ALA A 39 -7.71 -7.16 -3.84
N ASP A 40 -8.83 -7.86 -3.89
CA ASP A 40 -8.93 -9.19 -4.50
C ASP A 40 -8.64 -9.10 -6.01
N ALA A 41 -9.12 -8.06 -6.69
CA ALA A 41 -8.93 -7.87 -8.13
C ALA A 41 -7.46 -7.77 -8.58
N ILE A 42 -6.56 -7.28 -7.70
CA ILE A 42 -5.13 -7.13 -8.00
C ILE A 42 -4.22 -8.00 -7.13
N GLY A 43 -4.79 -8.86 -6.28
CA GLY A 43 -4.03 -9.68 -5.33
C GLY A 43 -3.30 -8.88 -4.25
N ALA A 44 -3.87 -7.76 -3.82
CA ALA A 44 -3.33 -6.92 -2.76
C ALA A 44 -3.87 -7.30 -1.37
N THR A 45 -3.18 -6.88 -0.31
CA THR A 45 -3.64 -7.03 1.08
C THR A 45 -4.21 -5.71 1.61
N ILE A 46 -5.34 -5.74 2.31
CA ILE A 46 -5.90 -4.54 2.97
C ILE A 46 -5.22 -4.33 4.32
N LEU A 47 -4.86 -3.08 4.61
CA LEU A 47 -4.42 -2.63 5.92
C LEU A 47 -5.57 -1.89 6.60
N ALA A 48 -5.86 -2.27 7.85
CA ALA A 48 -7.00 -1.77 8.60
C ALA A 48 -6.72 -0.42 9.32
N GLY A 49 -5.45 -0.02 9.43
CA GLY A 49 -5.03 1.18 10.13
C GLY A 49 -4.93 2.42 9.24
N ASP A 50 -4.56 3.53 9.87
CA ASP A 50 -4.16 4.75 9.17
C ASP A 50 -3.04 4.46 8.17
N PRO A 51 -3.13 4.89 6.90
CA PRO A 51 -2.15 4.55 5.87
C PRO A 51 -0.71 4.94 6.21
N VAL A 52 -0.50 6.09 6.87
CA VAL A 52 0.84 6.58 7.23
C VAL A 52 1.44 5.69 8.31
N THR A 53 0.66 5.41 9.36
CA THR A 53 1.05 4.54 10.46
C THR A 53 1.36 3.12 9.96
N GLU A 54 0.49 2.57 9.11
CA GLU A 54 0.67 1.24 8.54
C GLU A 54 1.91 1.16 7.62
N ALA A 55 2.18 2.21 6.84
CA ALA A 55 3.40 2.30 6.05
C ALA A 55 4.65 2.31 6.94
N GLN A 56 4.65 3.08 8.03
CA GLN A 56 5.79 3.14 8.97
C GLN A 56 6.08 1.78 9.62
N ARG A 57 5.06 1.00 9.99
CA ARG A 57 5.24 -0.36 10.55
C ARG A 57 5.92 -1.32 9.58
N LEU A 58 5.77 -1.09 8.28
CA LEU A 58 6.32 -1.93 7.22
C LEU A 58 7.73 -1.52 6.78
N VAL A 59 8.14 -0.29 7.10
CA VAL A 59 9.52 0.15 6.89
C VAL A 59 10.35 -0.41 8.04
N PRO A 60 11.40 -1.21 7.76
CA PRO A 60 12.32 -1.64 8.81
C PRO A 60 12.88 -0.41 9.53
N PRO A 61 13.05 -0.42 10.86
CA PRO A 61 13.78 0.65 11.53
C PRO A 61 15.12 0.79 10.83
N ASN A 62 15.46 2.01 10.42
CA ASN A 62 16.73 2.25 9.78
C ASN A 62 17.82 1.66 10.67
N ARG A 63 18.68 0.81 10.11
CA ARG A 63 19.97 0.57 10.77
C ARG A 63 20.70 1.89 10.59
N THR A 64 20.56 2.80 11.55
CA THR A 64 21.27 4.08 11.58
C THR A 64 22.72 3.78 11.26
N SER A 65 23.17 4.10 10.04
CA SER A 65 24.59 4.20 9.75
C SER A 65 25.10 5.24 10.73
N GLY A 66 26.03 4.83 11.59
CA GLY A 66 26.66 5.69 12.57
C GLY A 66 27.20 6.92 11.88
N TRP A 67 26.46 8.01 11.98
CA TRP A 67 27.01 9.33 11.80
C TRP A 67 27.35 9.83 13.19
N SER A 68 28.65 9.87 13.48
CA SER A 68 29.20 10.73 14.53
C SER A 68 29.68 12.03 13.88
N PRO A 69 29.44 13.20 14.52
CA PRO A 69 29.86 14.50 14.02
C PRO A 69 31.39 14.65 13.94
#